data_AF-A0A9D3MWQ2-F1
#
_entry.id   AF-A0A9D3MWQ2-F1
#
_cell.length_a   1.000
_cell.length_b   1.000
_cell.length_c   1.000
_cell.angle_alpha   90.00
_cell.angle_beta   90.00
_cell.angle_gamma   90.00
#
_symmetry.space_group_name_H-M   'P 1'
#
loop_
_entity.id
_entity.type
_entity.pdbx_description
1 polymer ?
#
loop_
_entity_poly.entity_id
_entity_poly.type
_entity_poly.pdbx_seq_one_letter_code
_entity_poly.pdbx_strand_id
1 'polypeptide(L)'
;MTAMAKNLEKKPEIYDNNDGNVDKDWKDWKTKHGKSYNTPEEEEKRKNAWLETRVRVTEHNKKYLDGKETYSQAANQFADLLPGEGPPTGLIMPK
;
A
#
# COMPACT_ATOMS: atom_id res chain seq x y z
N MET A 1 22.73 23.65 -2.27
CA MET A 1 21.54 23.34 -1.42
C MET A 1 20.36 23.96 -2.17
N THR A 2 19.36 23.28 -2.72
CA THR A 2 18.76 21.98 -2.42
C THR A 2 18.04 21.54 -3.71
N ALA A 3 18.48 20.44 -4.31
CA ALA A 3 17.81 19.86 -5.47
C ALA A 3 16.64 19.01 -5.00
N MET A 4 15.42 19.56 -4.85
CA MET A 4 14.24 18.76 -4.45
C MET A 4 12.91 19.23 -5.08
N ALA A 5 12.92 19.89 -6.23
CA ALA A 5 11.70 20.37 -6.90
C ALA A 5 11.30 19.53 -8.13
N LYS A 6 11.41 18.19 -8.06
CA LYS A 6 10.95 17.30 -9.14
C LYS A 6 10.07 16.12 -8.72
N ASN A 7 9.60 16.04 -7.47
CA ASN A 7 8.80 14.89 -7.01
C ASN A 7 7.31 15.21 -6.74
N LEU A 8 6.82 16.38 -7.16
CA LEU A 8 5.57 16.95 -6.68
C LEU A 8 4.40 16.81 -7.67
N GLU A 9 3.94 15.58 -7.97
CA GLU A 9 2.60 15.36 -8.57
C GLU A 9 1.93 14.05 -8.15
N LYS A 10 2.61 13.12 -7.45
CA LYS A 10 1.93 11.93 -6.93
C LYS A 10 1.18 12.29 -5.66
N LYS A 11 -0.10 12.64 -5.80
CA LYS A 11 -1.04 12.71 -4.67
C LYS A 11 -0.87 11.45 -3.81
N PRO A 12 -0.81 11.58 -2.47
CA PRO A 12 -0.73 10.41 -1.62
C PRO A 12 -1.92 9.49 -1.89
N GLU A 13 -1.66 8.19 -2.03
CA GLU A 13 -2.72 7.22 -2.30
C GLU A 13 -3.62 7.10 -1.07
N ILE A 14 -4.85 7.58 -1.21
CA ILE A 14 -5.93 7.43 -0.24
C ILE A 14 -6.86 6.39 -0.82
N TYR A 15 -7.00 5.27 -0.12
CA TYR A 15 -7.81 4.17 -0.59
C TYR A 15 -9.16 4.16 0.12
N ASP A 16 -10.23 4.00 -0.63
CA ASP A 16 -11.55 3.69 -0.10
C ASP A 16 -11.78 2.18 -0.18
N ASN A 17 -11.80 1.51 0.97
CA ASN A 17 -11.99 0.06 1.04
C ASN A 17 -13.48 -0.36 1.00
N ASN A 18 -14.42 0.60 0.95
CA ASN A 18 -15.86 0.37 0.78
C ASN A 18 -16.33 0.62 -0.65
N ASP A 19 -15.44 1.06 -1.55
CA ASP A 19 -15.79 1.28 -2.95
C ASP A 19 -15.97 -0.06 -3.69
N GLY A 20 -16.94 -0.13 -4.60
CA GLY A 20 -17.22 -1.33 -5.41
C GLY A 20 -16.07 -1.74 -6.37
N ASN A 21 -14.94 -1.05 -6.29
CA ASN A 21 -13.80 -1.13 -7.18
C ASN A 21 -12.60 -1.84 -6.52
N VAL A 22 -12.71 -2.23 -5.24
CA VAL A 22 -11.68 -2.98 -4.50
C VAL A 22 -11.21 -4.23 -5.26
N ASP A 23 -12.12 -4.97 -5.87
CA ASP A 23 -11.80 -6.16 -6.67
C ASP A 23 -11.04 -5.83 -7.96
N LYS A 24 -11.33 -4.69 -8.58
CA LYS A 24 -10.59 -4.21 -9.75
C LYS A 24 -9.19 -3.77 -9.35
N ASP A 25 -9.07 -2.96 -8.29
CA ASP A 25 -7.79 -2.52 -7.74
C ASP A 25 -6.91 -3.70 -7.34
N TRP A 26 -7.50 -4.75 -6.76
CA TRP A 26 -6.79 -5.98 -6.41
C TRP A 26 -6.24 -6.68 -7.66
N LYS A 27 -7.05 -6.82 -8.71
CA LYS A 27 -6.60 -7.39 -9.99
C LYS A 27 -5.52 -6.55 -10.65
N ASP A 28 -5.66 -5.23 -10.65
CA ASP A 28 -4.68 -4.31 -11.22
C ASP A 28 -3.36 -4.35 -10.44
N TRP A 29 -3.42 -4.38 -9.10
CA TRP A 29 -2.26 -4.53 -8.23
C TRP A 29 -1.56 -5.88 -8.45
N LYS A 30 -2.31 -6.99 -8.51
CA LYS A 30 -1.74 -8.30 -8.81
C LYS A 30 -1.05 -8.32 -10.18
N THR A 31 -1.68 -7.75 -11.20
CA THR A 31 -1.12 -7.67 -12.55
C THR A 31 0.15 -6.83 -12.59
N LYS A 32 0.13 -5.67 -11.93
CA LYS A 32 1.27 -4.74 -11.83
C LYS A 32 2.47 -5.37 -11.12
N HIS A 33 2.23 -6.22 -10.13
CA HIS A 33 3.27 -6.84 -9.31
C HIS A 33 3.53 -8.32 -9.65
N GLY A 34 2.90 -8.85 -10.69
CA GLY A 34 3.06 -10.24 -11.13
C GLY A 34 2.66 -11.28 -10.08
N LYS A 35 1.61 -11.00 -9.29
CA LYS A 35 1.16 -11.85 -8.19
C LYS A 35 0.16 -12.91 -8.67
N SER A 36 0.43 -14.16 -8.33
CA SER A 36 -0.45 -15.31 -8.55
C SER A 36 -0.45 -16.19 -7.31
N TYR A 37 -1.63 -16.66 -6.91
CA TYR A 37 -1.80 -17.54 -5.74
C TYR A 37 -2.35 -18.88 -6.20
N ASN A 38 -1.92 -19.97 -5.53
CA ASN A 38 -2.25 -21.33 -5.96
C ASN A 38 -3.64 -21.77 -5.51
N THR A 39 -4.16 -21.18 -4.43
CA THR A 39 -5.44 -21.57 -3.83
C THR A 39 -6.32 -20.35 -3.58
N PRO A 40 -7.66 -20.50 -3.68
CA PRO A 40 -8.59 -19.42 -3.38
C PRO A 40 -8.52 -18.97 -1.91
N GLU A 41 -8.28 -19.89 -0.97
CA GLU A 41 -8.08 -19.55 0.45
C GLU A 41 -6.84 -18.68 0.67
N GLU A 42 -5.74 -18.97 -0.03
CA GLU A 42 -4.53 -18.13 0.04
C GLU A 42 -4.79 -16.76 -0.59
N GLU A 43 -5.47 -16.70 -1.74
CA GLU A 43 -5.82 -15.43 -2.37
C GLU A 43 -6.69 -14.56 -1.44
N GLU A 44 -7.65 -15.15 -0.73
CA GLU A 44 -8.49 -14.42 0.22
C GLU A 44 -7.66 -13.84 1.39
N LYS A 45 -6.78 -14.66 1.97
CA LYS A 45 -5.87 -14.21 3.04
C LYS A 45 -4.96 -13.07 2.58
N ARG A 46 -4.41 -13.18 1.37
CA ARG A 46 -3.52 -12.19 0.75
C ARG A 46 -4.28 -10.90 0.41
N LYS A 47 -5.52 -11.01 -0.08
CA LYS A 47 -6.41 -9.87 -0.33
C LYS A 47 -6.74 -9.13 0.97
N ASN A 48 -7.00 -9.85 2.06
CA ASN A 48 -7.23 -9.24 3.38
C ASN A 48 -6.00 -8.48 3.88
N ALA A 49 -4.81 -9.08 3.81
CA ALA A 49 -3.56 -8.40 4.15
C ALA A 49 -3.32 -7.12 3.31
N TRP A 50 -3.64 -7.20 2.02
CA TRP A 50 -3.57 -6.05 1.11
C TRP A 50 -4.54 -4.93 1.48
N LEU A 51 -5.78 -5.27 1.87
CA LEU A 51 -6.75 -4.30 2.40
C LEU A 51 -6.25 -3.64 3.68
N GLU A 52 -5.71 -4.41 4.62
CA GLU A 52 -5.13 -3.87 5.86
C GLU A 52 -3.97 -2.90 5.57
N THR A 53 -3.09 -3.25 4.61
CA THR A 53 -2.01 -2.35 4.19
C THR A 53 -2.56 -1.05 3.60
N ARG A 54 -3.61 -1.12 2.76
CA ARG A 54 -4.28 0.08 2.22
C ARG A 54 -4.86 0.96 3.33
N VAL A 55 -5.46 0.39 4.39
CA VAL A 55 -5.91 1.17 5.56
C VAL A 55 -4.75 1.92 6.18
N ARG A 56 -3.66 1.21 6.51
CA ARG A 56 -2.49 1.81 7.18
C ARG A 56 -1.85 2.93 6.37
N VAL A 57 -1.66 2.68 5.06
CA VAL A 57 -1.14 3.69 4.12
C VAL A 57 -2.05 4.91 4.09
N THR A 58 -3.37 4.70 4.02
CA THR A 58 -4.35 5.79 4.01
C THR A 58 -4.28 6.62 5.29
N GLU A 59 -4.24 5.98 6.45
CA GLU A 59 -4.14 6.69 7.74
C GLU A 59 -2.83 7.48 7.87
N HIS A 60 -1.70 6.90 7.48
CA HIS A 60 -0.41 7.59 7.48
C HIS A 60 -0.43 8.78 6.50
N ASN A 61 -0.95 8.58 5.30
CA ASN A 61 -1.06 9.62 4.28
C ASN A 61 -2.01 10.76 4.70
N LYS A 62 -3.08 10.47 5.44
CA LYS A 62 -3.92 11.51 6.06
C LYS A 62 -3.12 12.36 7.03
N LYS A 63 -2.27 11.75 7.87
CA LYS A 63 -1.39 12.49 8.80
C LYS A 63 -0.32 13.29 8.05
N TYR A 64 0.22 12.76 6.96
CA TYR A 64 1.14 13.48 6.06
C TYR A 64 0.49 14.74 5.48
N LEU A 65 -0.75 14.62 4.98
CA LEU A 65 -1.52 15.76 4.47
C LEU A 65 -1.84 16.79 5.56
N ASP A 66 -2.01 16.34 6.81
CA ASP A 66 -2.19 17.19 7.99
C ASP A 66 -0.86 17.78 8.53
N GLY A 67 0.27 17.51 7.85
CA GLY A 67 1.60 17.98 8.25
C GLY A 67 2.19 17.30 9.50
N LYS A 68 1.58 16.21 9.97
CA LYS A 68 2.00 15.45 11.16
C LYS A 68 3.04 14.36 10.84
N GLU A 69 3.18 14.00 9.57
CA GLU A 69 4.19 13.07 9.07
C GLU A 69 5.02 13.79 7.99
N THR A 70 6.29 13.41 7.85
CA THR A 70 7.21 14.04 6.90
C THR A 70 7.28 13.34 5.55
N TYR A 71 6.64 12.17 5.42
CA TYR A 71 6.64 11.34 4.21
C TYR A 71 5.27 10.73 3.96
N SER A 72 5.05 10.27 2.72
CA SER A 72 3.87 9.52 2.32
C SER A 72 4.21 8.05 2.05
N GLN A 73 3.20 7.19 2.18
CA GLN A 73 3.27 5.76 1.92
C GLN A 73 2.43 5.38 0.69
N ALA A 74 2.70 4.20 0.13
CA ALA A 74 1.95 3.62 -0.98
C ALA A 74 1.94 2.09 -0.85
N ALA A 75 0.86 1.44 -1.32
CA ALA A 75 0.82 -0.02 -1.40
C ALA A 75 1.82 -0.50 -2.46
N ASN A 76 2.83 -1.23 -2.01
CA ASN A 76 3.88 -1.78 -2.87
C ASN A 76 3.66 -3.30 -3.06
N GLN A 77 4.64 -3.99 -3.65
CA GLN A 77 4.60 -5.44 -3.88
C GLN A 77 4.53 -6.30 -2.61
N PHE A 78 4.69 -5.69 -1.42
CA PHE A 78 4.62 -6.32 -0.12
C PHE A 78 3.30 -6.05 0.60
N ALA A 79 2.34 -5.41 -0.08
CA ALA A 79 1.05 -5.11 0.53
C ALA A 79 0.25 -6.36 0.91
N ASP A 80 0.52 -7.51 0.28
CA ASP A 80 -0.10 -8.82 0.59
C ASP A 80 0.65 -9.64 1.66
N LEU A 81 1.62 -9.06 2.38
CA LEU A 81 2.35 -9.78 3.42
C LEU A 81 1.48 -10.03 4.65
N LEU A 82 1.45 -11.29 5.10
CA LEU A 82 0.69 -11.71 6.26
C LEU A 82 1.40 -11.34 7.57
N PRO A 83 0.64 -11.07 8.65
CA PRO A 83 1.22 -10.86 9.97
C PRO A 83 1.99 -12.12 10.41
N GLY A 84 3.31 -12.02 10.51
CA GLY A 84 4.17 -13.12 10.97
C GLY A 84 5.02 -13.81 9.89
N GLU A 85 4.84 -13.49 8.60
CA GLU A 85 5.66 -14.06 7.51
C GLU A 85 7.00 -13.31 7.30
N GLY A 86 7.14 -12.10 7.85
CA GLY A 86 8.33 -11.24 7.72
C GLY A 86 8.43 -10.49 6.37
N PRO A 87 9.31 -9.46 6.24
CA PRO A 87 10.49 -9.26 7.07
C PRO A 87 10.19 -8.54 8.40
N PRO A 88 10.90 -8.93 9.47
CA PRO A 88 10.77 -8.33 10.79
C PRO A 88 11.66 -7.08 10.90
N THR A 89 11.37 -6.01 10.15
CA THR A 89 11.94 -4.68 10.41
C THR A 89 11.23 -3.64 9.54
N GLY A 90 10.68 -2.60 10.20
CA GLY A 90 10.39 -1.27 9.66
C GLY A 90 9.82 -1.18 8.24
N LEU A 91 8.54 -0.82 8.15
CA LEU A 91 8.02 0.02 7.07
C LEU A 91 8.78 1.36 7.02
N ILE A 92 10.05 1.34 6.66
CA ILE A 92 10.94 2.48 6.44
C ILE A 92 11.82 2.12 5.23
N MET A 93 11.34 2.45 4.04
CA MET A 93 12.24 2.85 2.96
C MET A 93 11.79 4.25 2.52
N PRO A 94 12.40 5.32 3.07
CA PRO A 94 12.31 6.64 2.45
C PRO A 94 12.91 6.52 1.04
N LYS A 95 12.27 7.19 0.07
CA LYS A 95 12.90 7.47 -1.23
C LYS A 95 13.99 8.51 -1.08
#